data_AF-A0A7J5AP39-F1
#
_entry.id   AF-A0A7J5AP39-F1
#
_cell.length_a   1.000
_cell.length_b   1.000
_cell.length_c   1.000
_cell.angle_alpha   90.00
_cell.angle_beta   90.00
_cell.angle_gamma   90.00
#
_symmetry.space_group_name_H-M   'P 1'
#
loop_
_entity.id
_entity.type
_entity.pdbx_description
1 polymer ?
#
loop_
_entity_poly.entity_id
_entity_poly.type
_entity_poly.pdbx_seq_one_letter_code
_entity_poly.pdbx_strand_id
1 'polypeptide(L)'
;MKKLHYILLFLFAFPSCKSPYIVEKTNINLDAYTNSKYKKGLIISALDEETNFYSLYYTEIKNKSKLGNLIKFQIKNRKDFYHMSNGIYLPISNEFYFTSNNKITGNLQLYKCDINNFNLFNPKLINLDSEKLSYGHCAFLKNGLSMIISSNEANQIKLKLYARQNLNSDWYFKRNLDELNIKQKNYHPVLINDNTIVYSQRDKKRGDLFSSKLKEDNYWSSPKKIKNLIHSKEKINYILITDRTGYFTAKRDEKDEIFYFELAKGRKNEKILRQEKK
;
A
#
# COMPACT_ATOMS: atom_id res chain seq x y z
N MET A 1 -22.40 -54.45 -42.27
CA MET A 1 -21.94 -54.34 -40.86
C MET A 1 -21.26 -52.99 -40.65
N LYS A 2 -21.92 -52.01 -40.04
CA LYS A 2 -21.35 -50.68 -39.71
C LYS A 2 -21.13 -50.61 -38.19
N LYS A 3 -19.87 -50.49 -37.75
CA LYS A 3 -19.51 -50.35 -36.33
C LYS A 3 -19.64 -48.88 -35.91
N LEU A 4 -20.64 -48.58 -35.08
CA LEU A 4 -20.83 -47.29 -34.45
C LEU A 4 -19.80 -47.14 -33.31
N HIS A 5 -18.86 -46.20 -33.44
CA HIS A 5 -17.94 -45.83 -32.36
C HIS A 5 -18.64 -44.81 -31.46
N TYR A 6 -18.99 -45.22 -30.23
CA TYR A 6 -19.42 -44.30 -29.19
C TYR A 6 -18.18 -43.64 -28.57
N ILE A 7 -18.02 -42.34 -28.82
CA ILE A 7 -17.05 -41.50 -28.10
C ILE A 7 -17.69 -41.16 -26.75
N LEU A 8 -17.19 -41.79 -25.69
CA LEU A 8 -17.55 -41.47 -24.31
C LEU A 8 -16.86 -40.15 -23.92
N LEU A 9 -17.59 -39.03 -23.99
CA LEU A 9 -17.12 -37.74 -23.48
C LEU A 9 -17.18 -37.75 -21.94
N PHE A 10 -16.03 -38.01 -21.30
CA PHE A 10 -15.85 -37.73 -19.88
C PHE A 10 -15.79 -36.21 -19.66
N LEU A 11 -16.95 -35.62 -19.33
CA LEU A 11 -17.04 -34.29 -18.74
C LEU A 11 -16.45 -34.35 -17.33
N PHE A 12 -15.13 -34.09 -17.23
CA PHE A 12 -14.50 -33.78 -15.95
C PHE A 12 -15.08 -32.46 -15.44
N ALA A 13 -16.08 -32.55 -14.56
CA ALA A 13 -16.50 -31.43 -13.73
C ALA A 13 -15.34 -31.09 -12.79
N PHE A 14 -14.47 -30.18 -13.22
CA PHE A 14 -13.47 -29.60 -12.33
C PHE A 14 -14.22 -28.93 -11.18
N PRO A 15 -14.01 -29.35 -9.92
CA PRO A 15 -14.61 -28.67 -8.80
C PRO A 15 -14.14 -27.22 -8.85
N SER A 16 -15.08 -26.31 -9.10
CA SER A 16 -14.86 -24.87 -9.04
C SER A 16 -14.22 -24.56 -7.70
N CYS A 17 -12.91 -24.31 -7.71
CA CYS A 17 -12.17 -23.83 -6.56
C CYS A 17 -12.73 -22.46 -6.24
N LYS A 18 -13.75 -22.41 -5.37
CA LYS A 18 -14.26 -21.16 -4.84
C LYS A 18 -13.10 -20.38 -4.27
N SER A 19 -12.91 -19.16 -4.79
CA SER A 19 -11.86 -18.26 -4.34
C SER A 19 -11.92 -18.12 -2.81
N PRO A 20 -10.78 -18.15 -2.08
CA PRO A 20 -10.77 -17.99 -0.62
C PRO A 20 -11.10 -16.56 -0.16
N TYR A 21 -11.47 -15.67 -1.09
CA TYR A 21 -11.78 -14.27 -0.82
C TYR A 21 -13.06 -13.83 -1.53
N ILE A 22 -13.78 -12.93 -0.89
CA ILE A 22 -14.81 -12.09 -1.49
C ILE A 22 -14.10 -10.82 -1.97
N VAL A 23 -14.29 -10.45 -3.23
CA VAL A 23 -13.75 -9.22 -3.82
C VAL A 23 -14.89 -8.45 -4.48
N GLU A 24 -15.00 -7.18 -4.14
CA GLU A 24 -16.03 -6.29 -4.65
C GLU A 24 -15.39 -5.01 -5.19
N LYS A 25 -15.74 -4.60 -6.41
CA LYS A 25 -15.30 -3.29 -6.95
C LYS A 25 -15.99 -2.18 -6.15
N THR A 26 -15.26 -1.12 -5.82
CA THR A 26 -15.85 0.05 -5.16
C THR A 26 -16.55 0.98 -6.15
N ASN A 27 -17.36 1.92 -5.65
CA ASN A 27 -17.99 2.95 -6.48
C ASN A 27 -17.06 4.09 -6.92
N ILE A 28 -15.75 4.02 -6.64
CA ILE A 28 -14.78 5.03 -7.12
C ILE A 28 -14.41 4.69 -8.57
N ASN A 29 -14.76 5.59 -9.48
CA ASN A 29 -14.53 5.45 -10.92
C ASN A 29 -13.51 6.47 -11.44
N LEU A 30 -12.38 6.58 -10.73
CA LEU A 30 -11.24 7.43 -11.11
C LEU A 30 -9.98 6.56 -11.14
N ASP A 31 -9.00 6.99 -11.92
CA ASP A 31 -7.65 6.41 -11.85
C ASP A 31 -7.06 6.73 -10.48
N ALA A 32 -7.14 5.75 -9.57
CA ALA A 32 -6.91 5.99 -8.16
C ALA A 32 -6.26 4.80 -7.47
N TYR A 33 -5.36 5.10 -6.55
CA TYR A 33 -4.73 4.10 -5.72
C TYR A 33 -4.82 4.37 -4.22
N THR A 34 -4.92 3.28 -3.47
CA THR A 34 -5.03 3.28 -2.02
C THR A 34 -3.69 3.65 -1.37
N ASN A 35 -3.74 4.50 -0.33
CA ASN A 35 -2.57 4.86 0.48
C ASN A 35 -2.66 4.35 1.91
N SER A 36 -3.56 4.91 2.72
CA SER A 36 -3.65 4.59 4.16
C SER A 36 -5.06 4.78 4.72
N LYS A 37 -5.31 4.24 5.92
CA LYS A 37 -6.55 4.47 6.66
C LYS A 37 -6.48 5.82 7.38
N TYR A 38 -7.56 6.59 7.34
CA TYR A 38 -7.69 7.84 8.09
C TYR A 38 -9.10 7.99 8.65
N LYS A 39 -9.22 8.21 9.96
CA LYS A 39 -10.51 8.26 10.66
C LYS A 39 -11.36 7.02 10.30
N LYS A 40 -12.60 7.22 9.84
CA LYS A 40 -13.54 6.16 9.40
C LYS A 40 -13.43 5.86 7.89
N GLY A 41 -12.37 6.31 7.24
CA GLY A 41 -12.23 6.28 5.79
C GLY A 41 -10.82 5.92 5.32
N LEU A 42 -10.58 6.26 4.06
CA LEU A 42 -9.34 6.02 3.34
C LEU A 42 -8.76 7.35 2.87
N ILE A 43 -7.43 7.44 2.88
CA ILE A 43 -6.68 8.36 2.03
C ILE A 43 -6.34 7.63 0.74
N ILE A 44 -6.68 8.24 -0.38
CA ILE A 44 -6.37 7.75 -1.73
C ILE A 44 -5.60 8.83 -2.49
N SER A 45 -4.79 8.41 -3.44
CA SER A 45 -4.32 9.29 -4.52
C SER A 45 -5.22 9.05 -5.72
N ALA A 46 -5.77 10.09 -6.32
CA ALA A 46 -6.54 9.97 -7.56
C ALA A 46 -6.11 11.05 -8.56
N LEU A 47 -6.22 10.74 -9.85
CA LEU A 47 -5.98 11.71 -10.91
C LEU A 47 -6.96 12.89 -10.73
N ASP A 48 -6.40 14.09 -10.65
CA ASP A 48 -7.14 15.35 -10.57
C ASP A 48 -7.27 15.94 -11.96
N GLU A 49 -8.49 15.95 -12.50
CA GLU A 49 -8.76 16.32 -13.89
C GLU A 49 -8.34 17.78 -14.20
N GLU A 50 -8.41 18.67 -13.21
CA GLU A 50 -8.01 20.08 -13.37
C GLU A 50 -6.51 20.25 -13.60
N THR A 51 -5.69 19.43 -12.93
CA THR A 51 -4.24 19.57 -12.95
C THR A 51 -3.55 18.51 -13.79
N ASN A 52 -4.26 17.45 -14.17
CA ASN A 52 -3.73 16.25 -14.81
C ASN A 52 -2.59 15.57 -14.01
N PHE A 53 -2.60 15.74 -12.68
CA PHE A 53 -1.68 15.11 -11.75
C PHE A 53 -2.45 14.41 -10.64
N TYR A 54 -1.82 13.48 -9.92
CA TYR A 54 -2.46 12.90 -8.74
C TYR A 54 -2.60 13.94 -7.63
N SER A 55 -3.75 13.92 -6.97
CA SER A 55 -4.02 14.64 -5.73
C SER A 55 -4.42 13.66 -4.62
N LEU A 56 -4.28 14.09 -3.38
CA LEU A 56 -4.78 13.33 -2.23
C LEU A 56 -6.25 13.63 -1.97
N TYR A 57 -7.03 12.58 -1.76
CA TYR A 57 -8.43 12.66 -1.38
C TYR A 57 -8.70 11.79 -0.15
N TYR A 58 -9.65 12.24 0.65
CA TYR A 58 -10.31 11.43 1.67
C TYR A 58 -11.64 10.90 1.14
N THR A 59 -11.97 9.68 1.50
CA THR A 59 -13.34 9.16 1.35
C THR A 59 -13.72 8.32 2.55
N GLU A 60 -14.94 8.52 3.06
CA GLU A 60 -15.46 7.73 4.18
C GLU A 60 -15.89 6.34 3.71
N ILE A 61 -15.60 5.31 4.50
CA ILE A 61 -16.13 3.97 4.25
C ILE A 61 -17.57 3.92 4.76
N LYS A 62 -18.55 3.94 3.85
CA LYS A 62 -19.98 3.82 4.22
C LYS A 62 -20.35 2.37 4.45
N ASN A 63 -19.90 1.49 3.55
CA ASN A 63 -19.89 0.03 3.73
C ASN A 63 -18.77 -0.58 2.86
N LYS A 64 -18.65 -1.91 2.86
CA LYS A 64 -17.60 -2.67 2.15
C LYS A 64 -17.18 -2.07 0.81
N SER A 65 -18.06 -2.06 -0.18
CA SER A 65 -17.81 -1.55 -1.54
C SER A 65 -18.32 -0.13 -1.78
N LYS A 66 -19.10 0.45 -0.86
CA LYS A 66 -19.61 1.83 -0.98
C LYS A 66 -18.73 2.81 -0.18
N LEU A 67 -17.95 3.60 -0.91
CA LEU A 67 -17.18 4.73 -0.43
C LEU A 67 -17.99 6.03 -0.61
N GLY A 68 -17.80 6.98 0.30
CA GLY A 68 -18.45 8.29 0.26
C GLY A 68 -17.86 9.21 -0.81
N ASN A 69 -18.35 10.46 -0.82
CA ASN A 69 -17.82 11.49 -1.71
C ASN A 69 -16.34 11.73 -1.43
N LEU A 70 -15.60 12.06 -2.50
CA LEU A 70 -14.19 12.42 -2.39
C LEU A 70 -14.06 13.84 -1.85
N ILE A 71 -13.24 13.99 -0.81
CA ILE A 71 -12.88 15.28 -0.23
C ILE A 71 -11.40 15.51 -0.50
N LYS A 72 -11.08 16.46 -1.38
CA LYS A 72 -9.70 16.79 -1.75
C LYS A 72 -8.97 17.39 -0.55
N PHE A 73 -7.76 16.91 -0.26
CA PHE A 73 -6.87 17.56 0.70
C PHE A 73 -6.36 18.88 0.11
N GLN A 74 -6.41 19.96 0.88
CA GLN A 74 -5.98 21.28 0.44
C GLN A 74 -4.68 21.67 1.13
N ILE A 75 -3.61 21.89 0.36
CA ILE A 75 -2.42 22.55 0.91
C ILE A 75 -2.70 24.04 1.04
N LYS A 76 -2.43 24.59 2.23
CA LYS A 76 -2.51 26.03 2.50
C LYS A 76 -1.14 26.68 2.35
N ASN A 77 -1.13 27.93 1.89
CA ASN A 77 0.05 28.80 1.80
C ASN A 77 1.19 28.33 0.88
N ARG A 78 0.94 27.35 0.00
CA ARG A 78 1.90 26.84 -0.98
C ARG A 78 1.18 26.47 -2.27
N LYS A 79 1.77 26.80 -3.43
CA LYS A 79 1.22 26.53 -4.79
C LYS A 79 2.19 25.75 -5.68
N ASP A 80 3.39 25.49 -5.17
CA ASP A 80 4.51 24.86 -5.83
C ASP A 80 4.50 23.32 -5.72
N PHE A 81 3.53 22.77 -4.99
CA PHE A 81 3.30 21.33 -4.93
C PHE A 81 2.53 20.88 -6.15
N TYR A 82 3.12 19.93 -6.87
CA TYR A 82 2.48 19.23 -7.97
C TYR A 82 2.53 17.74 -7.64
N HIS A 83 1.53 16.99 -8.12
CA HIS A 83 1.43 15.56 -7.90
C HIS A 83 1.57 15.13 -6.42
N MET A 84 0.51 15.25 -5.64
CA MET A 84 0.48 14.78 -4.25
C MET A 84 0.06 13.32 -4.17
N SER A 85 0.85 12.49 -3.50
CA SER A 85 0.58 11.07 -3.35
C SER A 85 1.00 10.51 -2.00
N ASN A 86 0.65 9.24 -1.76
CA ASN A 86 1.16 8.43 -0.66
C ASN A 86 0.90 9.03 0.74
N GLY A 87 -0.27 9.66 0.91
CA GLY A 87 -0.65 10.32 2.14
C GLY A 87 -0.83 9.34 3.29
N ILE A 88 -0.24 9.65 4.45
CA ILE A 88 -0.33 8.88 5.68
C ILE A 88 -0.45 9.82 6.88
N TYR A 89 -1.44 9.54 7.72
CA TYR A 89 -1.64 10.24 8.98
C TYR A 89 -1.08 9.42 10.13
N LEU A 90 -0.31 10.08 10.99
CA LEU A 90 0.30 9.50 12.18
C LEU A 90 -0.40 10.08 13.43
N PRO A 91 -1.35 9.35 14.05
CA PRO A 91 -2.18 9.88 15.13
C PRO A 91 -1.41 10.27 16.39
N ILE A 92 -0.34 9.53 16.72
CA ILE A 92 0.43 9.73 17.96
C ILE A 92 1.06 11.14 18.05
N SER A 93 1.31 11.76 16.91
CA SER A 93 1.97 13.06 16.79
C SER A 93 1.12 14.10 16.05
N ASN A 94 -0.10 13.72 15.62
CA ASN A 94 -0.94 14.51 14.72
C ASN A 94 -0.22 14.97 13.44
N GLU A 95 0.72 14.18 12.94
CA GLU A 95 1.51 14.51 11.75
C GLU A 95 0.86 13.90 10.50
N PHE A 96 0.91 14.62 9.39
CA PHE A 96 0.55 14.08 8.08
C PHE A 96 1.78 14.08 7.18
N TYR A 97 2.08 12.91 6.60
CA TYR A 97 3.16 12.75 5.64
C TYR A 97 2.58 12.48 4.26
N PHE A 98 3.23 13.00 3.23
CA PHE A 98 2.89 12.74 1.84
C PHE A 98 4.12 12.90 0.96
N THR A 99 4.09 12.30 -0.22
CA THR A 99 5.10 12.57 -1.24
C THR A 99 4.56 13.54 -2.28
N SER A 100 5.42 14.42 -2.76
CA SER A 100 5.09 15.32 -3.86
C SER A 100 6.31 15.54 -4.74
N ASN A 101 6.13 15.81 -6.02
CA ASN A 101 7.25 16.29 -6.81
C ASN A 101 7.39 17.80 -6.65
N ASN A 102 8.64 18.27 -6.60
CA ASN A 102 8.93 19.64 -6.98
C ASN A 102 9.17 19.63 -8.51
N LYS A 103 8.60 20.60 -9.23
CA LYS A 103 8.71 20.67 -10.70
C LYS A 103 10.14 20.73 -11.22
N ILE A 104 11.10 21.10 -10.36
CA ILE A 104 12.50 21.33 -10.74
C ILE A 104 13.24 20.00 -10.91
N THR A 105 13.11 19.09 -9.94
CA THR A 105 13.85 17.82 -9.93
C THR A 105 13.06 16.67 -10.51
N GLY A 106 11.72 16.76 -10.53
CA GLY A 106 10.83 15.66 -10.92
C GLY A 106 10.81 14.48 -9.94
N ASN A 107 11.68 14.48 -8.92
CA ASN A 107 11.73 13.45 -7.88
C ASN A 107 10.56 13.63 -6.91
N LEU A 108 9.96 12.52 -6.47
CA LEU A 108 9.01 12.53 -5.37
C LEU A 108 9.79 12.68 -4.07
N GLN A 109 9.55 13.77 -3.35
CA GLN A 109 10.14 14.05 -2.05
C GLN A 109 9.10 13.83 -0.94
N LEU A 110 9.55 13.45 0.24
CA LEU A 110 8.68 13.26 1.41
C LEU A 110 8.51 14.58 2.16
N TYR A 111 7.27 14.96 2.43
CA TYR A 111 6.92 16.13 3.21
C TYR A 111 6.14 15.72 4.45
N LYS A 112 6.26 16.55 5.49
CA LYS A 112 5.50 16.49 6.74
C LYS A 112 4.74 17.79 6.93
N CYS A 113 3.49 17.73 7.34
CA CYS A 113 2.65 18.88 7.62
C CYS A 113 1.72 18.65 8.81
N ASP A 114 1.16 19.74 9.32
CA ASP A 114 0.04 19.69 10.25
C ASP A 114 -1.26 19.50 9.45
N ILE A 115 -2.23 18.81 10.04
CA ILE A 115 -3.54 18.56 9.42
C ILE A 115 -4.67 19.06 10.30
N ASN A 116 -5.59 19.83 9.70
CA ASN A 116 -6.86 20.19 10.32
C ASN A 116 -7.99 20.20 9.26
N ASN A 117 -9.01 19.37 9.46
CA ASN A 117 -10.19 19.27 8.57
C ASN A 117 -9.82 19.19 7.07
N PHE A 118 -8.93 18.27 6.72
CA PHE A 118 -8.43 18.03 5.35
C PHE A 118 -7.59 19.17 4.76
N ASN A 119 -7.33 20.22 5.52
CA ASN A 119 -6.34 21.22 5.18
C ASN A 119 -4.98 20.81 5.74
N LEU A 120 -3.95 20.94 4.90
CA LEU A 120 -2.56 20.63 5.20
C LEU A 120 -1.78 21.94 5.34
N PHE A 121 -1.14 22.15 6.47
CA PHE A 121 -0.46 23.40 6.83
C PHE A 121 1.04 23.19 7.02
N ASN A 122 1.80 24.23 6.71
CA ASN A 122 3.25 24.29 6.97
C ASN A 122 4.03 23.06 6.47
N PRO A 123 3.86 22.63 5.21
CA PRO A 123 4.59 21.46 4.70
C PRO A 123 6.09 21.72 4.72
N LYS A 124 6.81 20.84 5.44
CA LYS A 124 8.26 20.82 5.58
C LYS A 124 8.82 19.61 4.85
N LEU A 125 9.87 19.81 4.07
CA LEU A 125 10.61 18.72 3.44
C LEU A 125 11.25 17.88 4.54
N ILE A 126 11.08 16.56 4.48
CA ILE A 126 11.83 15.63 5.30
C ILE A 126 13.14 15.33 4.56
N ASN A 127 14.25 15.80 5.12
CA ASN A 127 15.56 15.54 4.54
C ASN A 127 15.96 14.07 4.81
N LEU A 128 15.78 13.22 3.81
CA LEU A 128 16.20 11.83 3.83
C LEU A 128 17.50 11.71 3.00
N ASP A 129 18.64 12.17 3.55
CA ASP A 129 20.06 12.04 3.14
C ASP A 129 20.48 12.05 1.64
N SER A 130 19.57 12.15 0.68
CA SER A 130 19.86 12.11 -0.75
C SER A 130 18.71 12.73 -1.55
N GLU A 131 18.88 13.99 -1.93
CA GLU A 131 18.01 14.73 -2.86
C GLU A 131 17.87 14.04 -4.25
N LYS A 132 18.76 13.09 -4.55
CA LYS A 132 18.80 12.34 -5.81
C LYS A 132 17.78 11.20 -5.89
N LEU A 133 17.11 10.85 -4.80
CA LEU A 133 16.15 9.73 -4.78
C LEU A 133 14.71 10.21 -4.90
N SER A 134 13.90 9.38 -5.55
CA SER A 134 12.44 9.50 -5.55
C SER A 134 11.87 8.54 -4.51
N TYR A 135 11.02 9.05 -3.63
CA TYR A 135 10.41 8.32 -2.53
C TYR A 135 8.97 7.94 -2.84
N GLY A 136 8.59 6.72 -2.46
CA GLY A 136 7.24 6.19 -2.58
C GLY A 136 6.51 6.13 -1.24
N HIS A 137 5.63 5.14 -1.09
CA HIS A 137 4.91 4.90 0.16
C HIS A 137 5.84 4.61 1.33
N CYS A 138 5.41 5.09 2.50
CA CYS A 138 6.02 4.78 3.78
C CYS A 138 5.01 4.13 4.74
N ALA A 139 5.56 3.41 5.72
CA ALA A 139 4.84 2.89 6.87
C ALA A 139 5.59 3.28 8.14
N PHE A 140 4.86 3.57 9.20
CA PHE A 140 5.43 3.91 10.51
C PHE A 140 5.15 2.80 11.51
N LEU A 141 6.12 2.54 12.38
CA LEU A 141 5.85 1.80 13.62
C LEU A 141 4.90 2.62 14.50
N LYS A 142 4.14 1.96 15.38
CA LYS A 142 3.12 2.61 16.23
C LYS A 142 3.67 3.74 17.09
N ASN A 143 4.93 3.64 17.52
CA ASN A 143 5.59 4.68 18.30
C ASN A 143 5.92 5.94 17.47
N GLY A 144 5.81 5.90 16.15
CA GLY A 144 6.14 7.01 15.27
C GLY A 144 7.64 7.32 15.19
N LEU A 145 8.53 6.53 15.78
CA LEU A 145 9.97 6.76 15.85
C LEU A 145 10.75 6.00 14.77
N SER A 146 10.07 5.17 13.99
CA SER A 146 10.67 4.38 12.92
C SER A 146 9.77 4.39 11.70
N MET A 147 10.36 4.59 10.54
CA MET A 147 9.71 4.69 9.26
C MET A 147 10.36 3.72 8.29
N ILE A 148 9.55 2.91 7.63
CA ILE A 148 9.97 2.09 6.50
C ILE A 148 9.45 2.76 5.23
N ILE A 149 10.34 3.10 4.30
CA ILE A 149 9.97 3.80 3.07
C ILE A 149 10.57 3.12 1.85
N SER A 150 9.83 3.10 0.73
CA SER A 150 10.36 2.70 -0.56
C SER A 150 11.12 3.86 -1.22
N SER A 151 12.36 3.63 -1.65
CA SER A 151 13.17 4.58 -2.43
C SER A 151 13.52 4.01 -3.81
N ASN A 152 13.48 4.86 -4.85
CA ASN A 152 13.96 4.51 -6.19
C ASN A 152 15.42 4.96 -6.36
N GLU A 153 16.32 3.99 -6.48
CA GLU A 153 17.76 4.15 -6.68
C GLU A 153 18.15 3.53 -8.02
N ALA A 154 18.45 4.35 -9.03
CA ALA A 154 18.86 3.86 -10.35
C ALA A 154 17.95 2.74 -10.90
N ASN A 155 16.62 2.96 -10.84
CA ASN A 155 15.57 2.02 -11.25
C ASN A 155 15.40 0.76 -10.39
N GLN A 156 16.11 0.64 -9.27
CA GLN A 156 15.85 -0.35 -8.22
C GLN A 156 14.97 0.28 -7.14
N ILE A 157 13.96 -0.44 -6.67
CA ILE A 157 13.09 0.07 -5.60
C ILE A 157 13.31 -0.76 -4.34
N LYS A 158 13.89 -0.11 -3.33
CA LYS A 158 14.34 -0.73 -2.09
C LYS A 158 13.54 -0.20 -0.92
N LEU A 159 13.33 -1.05 0.08
CA LEU A 159 12.84 -0.63 1.38
C LEU A 159 14.01 -0.24 2.27
N LYS A 160 13.87 0.91 2.93
CA LYS A 160 14.83 1.47 3.88
C LYS A 160 14.16 1.74 5.21
N LEU A 161 14.92 1.57 6.28
CA LEU A 161 14.54 1.94 7.63
C LEU A 161 15.19 3.27 8.00
N TYR A 162 14.36 4.24 8.36
CA TYR A 162 14.73 5.49 9.00
C TYR A 162 14.26 5.49 10.44
N ALA A 163 14.97 6.22 11.29
CA ALA A 163 14.62 6.39 12.69
C ALA A 163 14.75 7.85 13.12
N ARG A 164 14.13 8.19 14.24
CA ARG A 164 14.32 9.46 14.96
C ARG A 164 14.35 9.17 16.46
N GLN A 165 15.09 9.97 17.22
CA GLN A 165 15.23 9.74 18.67
C GLN A 165 13.94 10.03 19.43
N ASN A 166 13.22 11.07 19.03
CA ASN A 166 11.91 11.45 19.54
C ASN A 166 11.06 12.10 18.43
N LEU A 167 9.80 12.46 18.71
CA LEU A 167 8.87 13.00 17.70
C LEU A 167 9.31 14.37 17.12
N ASN A 168 10.21 15.09 17.78
CA ASN A 168 10.71 16.39 17.34
C ASN A 168 12.09 16.31 16.66
N SER A 169 12.75 15.15 16.72
CA SER A 169 14.05 14.94 16.06
C SER A 169 13.90 14.74 14.56
N ASP A 170 14.96 15.10 13.84
CA ASP A 170 15.12 14.77 12.44
C ASP A 170 15.21 13.25 12.22
N TRP A 171 14.82 12.84 11.02
CA TRP A 171 14.98 11.47 10.56
C TRP A 171 16.42 11.23 10.15
N TYR A 172 16.98 10.09 10.56
CA TYR A 172 18.28 9.62 10.09
C TYR A 172 18.14 8.24 9.45
N PHE A 173 18.95 7.98 8.43
CA PHE A 173 19.02 6.66 7.81
C PHE A 173 19.57 5.64 8.82
N LYS A 174 18.79 4.59 9.11
CA LYS A 174 19.21 3.55 10.05
C LYS A 174 19.87 2.38 9.34
N ARG A 175 19.21 1.83 8.31
CA ARG A 175 19.77 0.76 7.46
C ARG A 175 18.91 0.48 6.23
N ASN A 176 19.49 -0.21 5.25
CA ASN A 176 18.73 -0.91 4.23
C ASN A 176 18.03 -2.12 4.85
N LEU A 177 16.86 -2.48 4.31
CA LEU A 177 16.16 -3.73 4.65
C LEU A 177 16.53 -4.82 3.63
N ASP A 178 17.82 -5.14 3.54
CA ASP A 178 18.37 -6.06 2.53
C ASP A 178 17.71 -7.44 2.58
N GLU A 179 17.29 -7.87 3.78
CA GLU A 179 16.54 -9.11 3.97
C GLU A 179 15.16 -9.12 3.25
N LEU A 180 14.58 -7.93 2.98
CA LEU A 180 13.33 -7.77 2.24
C LEU A 180 13.58 -7.48 0.75
N ASN A 181 14.74 -6.93 0.42
CA ASN A 181 15.11 -6.45 -0.92
C ASN A 181 15.66 -7.55 -1.84
N ILE A 182 15.13 -8.77 -1.73
CA ILE A 182 15.60 -9.96 -2.50
C ILE A 182 15.30 -9.91 -4.00
N LYS A 183 14.43 -8.99 -4.45
CA LYS A 183 14.02 -8.80 -5.85
C LYS A 183 14.07 -7.32 -6.22
N GLN A 184 14.03 -7.05 -7.53
CA GLN A 184 14.36 -5.76 -8.11
C GLN A 184 13.52 -4.56 -7.59
N LYS A 185 12.24 -4.76 -7.26
CA LYS A 185 11.35 -3.64 -6.93
C LYS A 185 10.33 -3.96 -5.84
N ASN A 186 10.52 -3.34 -4.68
CA ASN A 186 9.70 -3.48 -3.47
C ASN A 186 8.90 -2.18 -3.25
N TYR A 187 7.59 -2.29 -3.16
CA TYR A 187 6.67 -1.16 -3.11
C TYR A 187 5.72 -1.29 -1.92
N HIS A 188 5.18 -0.16 -1.49
CA HIS A 188 3.98 -0.07 -0.63
C HIS A 188 4.12 -0.90 0.64
N PRO A 189 5.15 -0.62 1.47
CA PRO A 189 5.22 -1.22 2.79
C PRO A 189 3.97 -0.83 3.58
N VAL A 190 3.34 -1.80 4.25
CA VAL A 190 2.30 -1.57 5.25
C VAL A 190 2.63 -2.45 6.46
N LEU A 191 2.61 -1.85 7.63
CA LEU A 191 2.72 -2.57 8.88
C LEU A 191 1.33 -3.00 9.33
N ILE A 192 1.13 -4.31 9.49
CA ILE A 192 -0.07 -4.87 10.10
C ILE A 192 -0.01 -4.64 11.63
N ASN A 193 1.20 -4.73 12.15
CA ASN A 193 1.63 -4.35 13.48
C ASN A 193 3.15 -4.11 13.43
N ASP A 194 3.76 -3.74 14.56
CA ASP A 194 5.20 -3.43 14.61
C ASP A 194 6.10 -4.63 14.27
N ASN A 195 5.56 -5.85 14.29
CA ASN A 195 6.29 -7.08 14.05
C ASN A 195 5.94 -7.75 12.72
N THR A 196 5.04 -7.17 11.92
CA THR A 196 4.59 -7.79 10.66
C THR A 196 4.45 -6.74 9.58
N ILE A 197 5.25 -6.87 8.54
CA ILE A 197 5.19 -6.06 7.34
C ILE A 197 4.59 -6.87 6.21
N VAL A 198 3.75 -6.23 5.42
CA VAL A 198 3.33 -6.72 4.11
C VAL A 198 3.73 -5.67 3.07
N TYR A 199 4.09 -6.09 1.87
CA TYR A 199 4.53 -5.20 0.82
C TYR A 199 4.37 -5.84 -0.55
N SER A 200 4.30 -5.03 -1.61
CA SER A 200 4.22 -5.50 -2.98
C SER A 200 5.62 -5.68 -3.55
N GLN A 201 5.91 -6.81 -4.17
CA GLN A 201 7.10 -6.98 -5.01
C GLN A 201 6.67 -7.09 -6.47
N ARG A 202 7.36 -6.38 -7.36
CA ARG A 202 7.17 -6.52 -8.81
C ARG A 202 8.32 -7.28 -9.43
N ASP A 203 7.99 -8.36 -10.12
CA ASP A 203 8.93 -9.12 -10.94
C ASP A 203 8.46 -9.06 -12.40
N LYS A 204 9.27 -8.44 -13.27
CA LYS A 204 8.94 -8.16 -14.69
C LYS A 204 7.57 -7.49 -14.85
N LYS A 205 6.54 -8.28 -15.17
CA LYS A 205 5.15 -7.91 -15.47
C LYS A 205 4.13 -8.48 -14.47
N ARG A 206 4.56 -8.76 -13.24
CA ARG A 206 3.68 -9.30 -12.19
C ARG A 206 3.98 -8.66 -10.85
N GLY A 207 2.94 -8.13 -10.21
CA GLY A 207 2.96 -7.77 -8.80
C GLY A 207 2.41 -8.91 -7.95
N ASP A 208 3.12 -9.24 -6.88
CA ASP A 208 2.64 -10.14 -5.84
C ASP A 208 2.86 -9.50 -4.47
N LEU A 209 2.06 -9.89 -3.48
CA LEU A 209 2.23 -9.45 -2.10
C LEU A 209 3.12 -10.43 -1.33
N PHE A 210 3.98 -9.89 -0.46
CA PHE A 210 4.87 -10.62 0.41
C PHE A 210 4.69 -10.16 1.85
N SER A 211 4.95 -11.07 2.79
CA SER A 211 4.92 -10.79 4.23
C SER A 211 6.23 -11.21 4.88
N SER A 212 6.65 -10.45 5.89
CA SER A 212 7.77 -10.80 6.76
C SER A 212 7.46 -10.44 8.20
N LYS A 213 8.06 -11.17 9.14
CA LYS A 213 7.97 -10.91 10.58
C LYS A 213 9.28 -10.38 11.13
N LEU A 214 9.22 -9.43 12.05
CA LEU A 214 10.40 -8.97 12.78
C LEU A 214 10.85 -10.06 13.76
N LYS A 215 12.14 -10.37 13.76
CA LYS A 215 12.76 -11.34 14.68
C LYS A 215 13.40 -10.63 15.88
N GLU A 216 13.82 -11.41 16.87
CA GLU A 216 14.49 -10.92 18.08
C GLU A 216 15.83 -10.20 17.80
N ASP A 217 16.52 -10.56 16.71
CA ASP A 217 17.75 -9.91 16.25
C ASP A 217 17.53 -8.54 15.58
N ASN A 218 16.28 -8.04 15.54
CA ASN A 218 15.86 -6.82 14.84
C ASN A 218 16.00 -6.87 13.30
N TYR A 219 16.09 -8.07 12.72
CA TYR A 219 15.98 -8.30 11.28
C TYR A 219 14.62 -8.89 10.92
N TRP A 220 14.16 -8.62 9.70
CA TRP A 220 12.96 -9.24 9.19
C TRP A 220 13.22 -10.69 8.73
N SER A 221 12.23 -11.55 8.86
CA SER A 221 12.25 -12.90 8.28
C SER A 221 12.31 -12.84 6.76
N SER A 222 12.78 -13.94 6.17
CA SER A 222 12.75 -14.11 4.71
C SER A 222 11.33 -13.90 4.17
N PRO A 223 11.17 -13.19 3.04
CA PRO A 223 9.87 -12.85 2.49
C PRO A 223 9.04 -14.09 2.13
N LYS A 224 7.80 -14.14 2.64
CA LYS A 224 6.83 -15.18 2.31
C LYS A 224 5.75 -14.61 1.40
N LYS A 225 5.68 -15.12 0.17
CA LYS A 225 4.63 -14.75 -0.80
C LYS A 225 3.25 -15.09 -0.23
N ILE A 226 2.37 -14.09 -0.18
CA ILE A 226 0.98 -14.27 0.20
C ILE A 226 0.23 -14.85 -1.00
N LYS A 227 0.06 -16.18 -0.99
CA LYS A 227 -0.66 -16.88 -2.06
C LYS A 227 -2.14 -16.48 -2.06
N ASN A 228 -2.73 -16.43 -3.26
CA ASN A 228 -4.18 -16.33 -3.44
C ASN A 228 -4.83 -15.12 -2.74
N LEU A 229 -4.13 -14.00 -2.56
CA LEU A 229 -4.79 -12.78 -2.10
C LEU A 229 -5.29 -12.02 -3.34
N ILE A 230 -4.35 -11.54 -4.15
CA ILE A 230 -4.58 -10.70 -5.32
C ILE A 230 -3.43 -10.93 -6.31
N HIS A 231 -3.72 -11.13 -7.58
CA HIS A 231 -2.72 -11.11 -8.65
C HIS A 231 -2.98 -9.89 -9.54
N SER A 232 -1.95 -9.07 -9.76
CA SER A 232 -1.98 -7.93 -10.68
C SER A 232 -0.84 -8.04 -11.68
N LYS A 233 -1.07 -7.58 -12.91
CA LYS A 233 0.00 -7.40 -13.92
C LYS A 233 0.96 -6.28 -13.51
N GLU A 234 0.55 -5.42 -12.59
CA GLU A 234 1.32 -4.27 -12.11
C GLU A 234 1.50 -4.31 -10.59
N LYS A 235 2.01 -3.21 -10.02
CA LYS A 235 2.12 -3.00 -8.57
C LYS A 235 0.74 -3.13 -7.91
N ILE A 236 0.71 -3.63 -6.67
CA ILE A 236 -0.50 -3.71 -5.86
C ILE A 236 -0.37 -2.70 -4.73
N ASN A 237 -1.30 -1.75 -4.65
CA ASN A 237 -1.49 -0.96 -3.44
C ASN A 237 -2.52 -1.67 -2.61
N TYR A 238 -2.35 -1.70 -1.29
CA TYR A 238 -3.36 -2.28 -0.42
C TYR A 238 -3.30 -1.64 0.96
N ILE A 239 -4.43 -1.68 1.65
CA ILE A 239 -4.61 -1.21 3.02
C ILE A 239 -5.43 -2.25 3.75
N LEU A 240 -5.01 -2.61 4.96
CA LEU A 240 -5.83 -3.40 5.87
C LEU A 240 -6.74 -2.50 6.71
N ILE A 241 -8.02 -2.86 6.78
CA ILE A 241 -8.97 -2.28 7.74
C ILE A 241 -9.03 -3.12 9.01
N THR A 242 -8.94 -4.44 8.83
CA THR A 242 -8.80 -5.45 9.87
C THR A 242 -7.75 -6.48 9.44
N ASP A 243 -7.53 -7.50 10.26
CA ASP A 243 -6.69 -8.66 9.90
C ASP A 243 -7.24 -9.48 8.71
N ARG A 244 -8.51 -9.26 8.33
CA ARG A 244 -9.21 -10.06 7.31
C ARG A 244 -9.84 -9.27 6.19
N THR A 245 -9.91 -7.96 6.32
CA THR A 245 -10.59 -7.08 5.38
C THR A 245 -9.71 -5.90 5.04
N GLY A 246 -9.86 -5.42 3.81
CA GLY A 246 -9.07 -4.30 3.35
C GLY A 246 -9.53 -3.80 2.00
N TYR A 247 -8.72 -2.91 1.46
CA TYR A 247 -8.86 -2.41 0.12
C TYR A 247 -7.56 -2.65 -0.63
N PHE A 248 -7.65 -2.84 -1.94
CA PHE A 248 -6.48 -2.85 -2.79
C PHE A 248 -6.77 -2.14 -4.09
N THR A 249 -5.70 -1.73 -4.74
CA THR A 249 -5.74 -1.20 -6.09
C THR A 249 -5.20 -2.23 -7.04
N ALA A 250 -5.93 -2.46 -8.11
CA ALA A 250 -5.47 -3.24 -9.23
C ALA A 250 -5.91 -2.60 -10.53
N LYS A 251 -5.05 -2.69 -11.53
CA LYS A 251 -5.34 -2.27 -12.88
C LYS A 251 -6.09 -3.37 -13.61
N ARG A 252 -7.37 -3.16 -13.87
CA ARG A 252 -8.18 -3.94 -14.81
C ARG A 252 -8.46 -2.97 -15.96
N ASP A 253 -7.76 -3.15 -17.08
CA ASP A 253 -7.72 -2.26 -18.27
C ASP A 253 -6.73 -1.08 -18.16
N GLU A 254 -7.12 0.13 -18.56
CA GLU A 254 -6.24 1.31 -18.64
C GLU A 254 -6.21 2.15 -17.36
N LYS A 255 -7.07 1.86 -16.37
CA LYS A 255 -7.21 2.66 -15.13
C LYS A 255 -6.95 1.81 -13.89
N ASP A 256 -6.35 2.42 -12.87
CA ASP A 256 -6.27 1.83 -11.54
C ASP A 256 -7.64 1.89 -10.85
N GLU A 257 -8.14 0.74 -10.40
CA GLU A 257 -9.42 0.61 -9.72
C GLU A 257 -9.24 0.14 -8.27
N ILE A 258 -10.11 0.63 -7.38
CA ILE A 258 -10.10 0.24 -5.96
C ILE A 258 -11.14 -0.86 -5.72
N PHE A 259 -10.69 -1.93 -5.07
CA PHE A 259 -11.50 -3.08 -4.69
C PHE A 259 -11.49 -3.25 -3.17
N TYR A 260 -12.63 -3.63 -2.62
CA TYR A 260 -12.74 -4.21 -1.30
C TYR A 260 -12.38 -5.70 -1.36
N PHE A 261 -11.75 -6.22 -0.31
CA PHE A 261 -11.61 -7.66 -0.11
C PHE A 261 -11.95 -8.09 1.31
N GLU A 262 -12.43 -9.33 1.42
CA GLU A 262 -12.65 -10.05 2.67
C GLU A 262 -12.18 -11.50 2.53
N LEU A 263 -11.35 -11.94 3.49
CA LEU A 263 -10.94 -13.33 3.58
C LEU A 263 -12.10 -14.20 4.10
N ALA A 264 -12.47 -15.23 3.35
CA ALA A 264 -13.59 -16.10 3.67
C ALA A 264 -13.46 -16.71 5.09
N LYS A 265 -14.56 -16.73 5.85
CA LYS A 265 -14.64 -17.42 7.14
C LYS A 265 -14.74 -18.94 6.93
N GLY A 266 -13.61 -19.63 7.10
CA GLY A 266 -13.54 -21.10 7.23
C GLY A 266 -12.59 -21.74 6.22
N ARG A 267 -12.05 -22.95 6.41
CA ARG A 267 -12.05 -23.94 7.50
C ARG A 267 -10.64 -24.56 7.40
N LYS A 268 -9.84 -24.62 8.49
CA LYS A 268 -8.42 -25.06 8.61
C LYS A 268 -7.30 -24.00 8.69
N ASN A 269 -7.48 -22.75 8.21
CA ASN A 269 -6.40 -21.74 8.35
C ASN A 269 -6.26 -21.13 9.76
N GLU A 270 -7.20 -21.40 10.68
CA GLU A 270 -7.05 -21.01 12.09
C GLU A 270 -5.84 -21.66 12.78
N LYS A 271 -5.32 -22.79 12.28
CA LYS A 271 -4.10 -23.39 12.85
C LYS A 271 -2.84 -22.55 12.58
N ILE A 272 -2.79 -21.76 11.50
CA ILE A 272 -1.61 -20.94 11.18
C ILE A 272 -1.54 -19.68 12.05
N LEU A 273 -2.68 -19.19 12.56
CA LEU A 273 -2.74 -18.00 13.42
C LEU A 273 -2.99 -18.30 14.91
N ARG A 274 -3.43 -19.52 15.28
CA ARG A 274 -3.62 -19.95 16.68
C ARG A 274 -2.51 -20.83 17.26
N GLN A 275 -1.56 -21.33 16.46
CA GLN A 275 -0.38 -22.05 16.99
C GLN A 275 0.69 -21.12 17.61
N GLU A 276 0.51 -19.80 17.59
CA GLU A 276 1.45 -18.82 18.16
C GLU A 276 0.96 -18.17 19.47
N LYS A 277 0.02 -18.82 20.18
CA LYS A 277 -0.44 -18.42 21.52
C LYS A 277 -0.15 -19.48 22.61
N LYS A 278 0.87 -20.29 22.41
CA LYS A 278 1.51 -21.08 23.47
C LYS A 278 3.00 -20.76 23.49
#